data_AF-R6N3J6-F1
#
_entry.id   AF-R6N3J6-F1
#
_cell.length_a   1.000
_cell.length_b   1.000
_cell.length_c   1.000
_cell.angle_alpha   90.00
_cell.angle_beta   90.00
_cell.angle_gamma   90.00
#
_symmetry.space_group_name_H-M   'P 1'
#
loop_
_entity.id
_entity.type
_entity.pdbx_description
1 polymer ?
#
loop_
_entity_poly.entity_id
_entity_poly.type
_entity_poly.pdbx_seq_one_letter_code
_entity_poly.pdbx_strand_id
1 'polypeptide(L)' 'MENYGTEIDGLDYVLARKVFRKFEALNLSYIRDEIDGLLAYIDELFGEENMNECKDYLKMLKKLV' A
#
# COMPACT_ATOMS: atom_id res chain seq x y z
N MET A 1 -7.91 14.44 -23.96
CA MET A 1 -8.84 14.59 -22.82
C MET A 1 -7.99 14.66 -21.58
N GLU A 2 -8.22 15.60 -20.67
CA GLU A 2 -7.50 15.66 -19.40
C GLU A 2 -7.83 14.42 -18.57
N ASN A 3 -6.82 13.58 -18.30
CA ASN A 3 -6.95 12.43 -17.41
C ASN A 3 -6.83 12.93 -15.97
N TYR A 4 -7.96 13.37 -15.40
CA TYR A 4 -8.08 13.55 -13.96
C TYR A 4 -7.97 12.18 -13.27
N GLY A 5 -7.36 12.15 -12.08
CA GLY A 5 -7.32 10.93 -11.27
C GLY A 5 -8.72 10.48 -10.85
N THR A 6 -8.88 9.17 -10.69
CA THR A 6 -10.09 8.53 -10.20
C THR A 6 -10.16 8.58 -8.66
N GLU A 7 -11.31 8.22 -8.10
CA GLU A 7 -11.43 8.04 -6.64
C GLU A 7 -10.47 6.96 -6.12
N ILE A 8 -10.25 5.90 -6.90
CA ILE A 8 -9.30 4.83 -6.57
C ILE A 8 -7.87 5.38 -6.49
N ASP A 9 -7.47 6.24 -7.42
CA ASP A 9 -6.15 6.87 -7.39
C ASP A 9 -5.97 7.75 -6.15
N GLY A 10 -7.03 8.47 -5.76
CA GLY A 10 -7.04 9.26 -4.53
C GLY A 10 -6.90 8.40 -3.27
N LEU A 11 -7.62 7.27 -3.21
CA LEU A 11 -7.53 6.33 -2.10
C LEU A 11 -6.14 5.69 -2.01
N ASP A 12 -5.58 5.24 -3.14
CA ASP A 12 -4.24 4.66 -3.24
C ASP A 12 -3.18 5.61 -2.68
N TYR A 13 -3.21 6.86 -3.14
CA TYR A 13 -2.30 7.90 -2.66
C TYR A 13 -2.44 8.16 -1.16
N VAL A 14 -3.66 8.34 -0.64
CA VAL A 14 -3.89 8.67 0.78
C VAL A 14 -3.43 7.53 1.67
N LEU A 15 -3.78 6.28 1.34
CA LEU A 15 -3.37 5.12 2.12
C LEU A 15 -1.85 4.96 2.13
N ALA A 16 -1.19 5.00 0.98
CA ALA A 16 0.27 4.88 0.90
C ALA A 16 0.98 5.99 1.68
N ARG A 17 0.58 7.26 1.47
CA ARG A 17 1.34 8.41 1.98
C ARG A 17 0.98 8.84 3.39
N LYS A 18 -0.22 8.54 3.87
CA LYS A 18 -0.71 9.00 5.19
C LYS A 18 -0.91 7.86 6.18
N VAL A 19 -1.32 6.68 5.73
CA VAL A 19 -1.57 5.54 6.60
C VAL A 19 -0.33 4.66 6.70
N PHE A 20 0.08 4.03 5.60
CA PHE A 20 1.21 3.08 5.62
C PHE A 20 2.54 3.75 5.95
N ARG A 21 2.73 5.03 5.64
CA ARG A 21 3.90 5.78 6.09
C ARG A 21 4.11 5.75 7.61
N LYS A 22 3.04 5.60 8.40
CA LYS A 22 3.15 5.50 9.86
C LYS A 22 3.78 4.17 10.30
N PHE A 23 3.82 3.16 9.44
CA PHE A 23 4.44 1.87 9.76
C PHE A 23 5.96 1.97 9.89
N GLU A 24 6.60 2.95 9.24
CA GLU A 24 8.03 3.24 9.42
C GLU A 24 8.39 3.60 10.87
N ALA A 25 7.44 4.15 11.64
CA ALA A 25 7.62 4.48 13.04
C ALA A 25 7.35 3.30 13.99
N LEU A 26 6.87 2.17 13.47
CA LEU A 26 6.63 0.94 14.23
C LEU A 26 7.83 0.01 14.14
N ASN A 27 7.85 -1.04 14.96
CA ASN A 27 8.85 -2.08 14.82
C ASN A 27 8.60 -2.88 13.54
N LEU A 28 9.35 -2.56 12.48
CA LEU A 28 9.16 -3.13 11.15
C LEU A 28 9.31 -4.66 11.12
N SER A 29 10.09 -5.26 12.03
CA SER A 29 10.24 -6.72 12.09
C SER A 29 8.96 -7.44 12.49
N TYR A 30 8.10 -6.79 13.28
CA TYR A 30 6.83 -7.35 13.72
C TYR A 30 5.80 -7.39 12.58
N ILE A 31 5.79 -6.38 11.72
CA ILE A 31 4.80 -6.26 10.64
C ILE A 31 5.22 -6.98 9.36
N ARG A 32 6.51 -7.34 9.22
CA ARG A 32 7.07 -7.89 7.97
C ARG A 32 6.31 -9.13 7.49
N ASP A 33 5.97 -10.02 8.41
CA ASP A 33 5.33 -11.29 8.08
C ASP A 33 3.83 -11.10 7.76
N GLU A 34 3.23 -9.97 8.16
CA GLU A 34 1.84 -9.61 7.89
C GLU A 34 1.65 -8.88 6.54
N ILE A 35 2.73 -8.30 5.98
CA ILE A 35 2.65 -7.50 4.74
C ILE A 35 2.11 -8.31 3.55
N ASP A 36 2.48 -9.58 3.43
CA ASP A 36 2.00 -10.42 2.31
C ASP A 36 0.49 -10.68 2.41
N GLY A 37 -0.04 -10.86 3.62
CA GLY A 37 -1.48 -10.98 3.86
C GLY A 37 -2.21 -9.69 3.51
N LEU A 38 -1.64 -8.53 3.87
CA LEU A 38 -2.22 -7.23 3.52
C LEU A 38 -2.20 -6.97 2.00
N LEU A 39 -1.13 -7.35 1.29
CA LEU A 39 -1.07 -7.26 -0.17
C LEU A 39 -2.17 -8.11 -0.83
N ALA A 40 -2.32 -9.36 -0.41
CA ALA A 40 -3.36 -10.25 -0.91
C ALA A 40 -4.77 -9.69 -0.64
N TYR A 41 -4.98 -9.09 0.53
CA TYR A 41 -6.26 -8.46 0.86
C TYR A 41 -6.56 -7.23 0.00
N ILE A 42 -5.54 -6.43 -0.32
CA ILE A 42 -5.68 -5.30 -1.26
C ILE A 42 -6.04 -5.81 -2.66
N ASP A 43 -5.39 -6.88 -3.13
CA ASP A 43 -5.71 -7.51 -4.42
C ASP A 43 -7.15 -8.04 -4.46
N GLU A 44 -7.62 -8.67 -3.38
CA GLU A 44 -9.00 -9.17 -3.28
C GLU A 44 -10.04 -8.05 -3.35
N LEU A 45 -9.79 -6.92 -2.65
CA LEU A 45 -10.75 -5.82 -2.56
C LEU A 45 -10.79 -4.94 -3.81
N PHE A 46 -9.62 -4.64 -4.39
CA PHE A 46 -9.49 -3.62 -5.43
C PHE A 46 -9.05 -4.19 -6.79
N GLY A 47 -8.61 -5.44 -6.84
CA GLY A 47 -8.06 -6.07 -8.04
C GLY A 47 -6.55 -5.86 -8.19
N GLU A 48 -5.92 -6.77 -8.94
CA GLU A 48 -4.46 -6.82 -9.12
C GLU A 48 -3.90 -5.56 -9.81
N GLU A 49 -4.67 -4.95 -10.71
CA GLU A 49 -4.24 -3.77 -11.49
C GLU A 49 -4.38 -2.43 -10.75
N ASN A 50 -5.04 -2.41 -9.58
CA ASN A 50 -5.29 -1.18 -8.80
C ASN A 50 -4.38 -1.09 -7.56
N MET A 51 -4.38 0.05 -6.88
CA MET A 51 -3.68 0.26 -5.60
C MET A 51 -2.16 0.06 -5.67
N ASN A 52 -1.54 0.38 -6.81
CA ASN A 52 -0.13 0.11 -7.06
C ASN A 52 0.80 0.92 -6.14
N GLU A 53 0.46 2.17 -5.77
CA GLU A 53 1.29 2.95 -4.84
C GLU A 53 1.33 2.29 -3.46
N CYS A 54 0.19 1.82 -2.97
CA CYS A 54 0.08 1.06 -1.72
C CYS A 54 0.91 -0.23 -1.78
N LYS A 55 0.73 -1.02 -2.84
CA LYS A 55 1.45 -2.30 -3.01
C LYS A 55 2.96 -2.09 -3.04
N ASP A 56 3.43 -1.09 -3.81
CA ASP A 56 4.85 -0.78 -3.92
C ASP A 56 5.43 -0.28 -2.60
N TYR A 57 4.69 0.56 -1.88
CA TYR A 57 5.12 1.06 -0.60
C TYR A 57 5.22 -0.04 0.46
N LEU A 58 4.23 -0.94 0.54
CA LEU A 58 4.26 -2.10 1.43
C LEU A 58 5.42 -3.06 1.09
N LYS A 59 5.65 -3.34 -0.20
CA LYS A 59 6.81 -4.13 -0.66
C LYS A 59 8.14 -3.47 -0.30
N MET A 60 8.21 -2.14 -0.33
CA MET A 60 9.40 -1.38 0.09
C MET A 60 9.61 -1.53 1.60
N LEU A 61 8.58 -1.34 2.43
CA LEU A 61 8.65 -1.53 3.88
C LEU A 61 9.15 -2.94 4.25
N LYS A 62 8.67 -3.97 3.55
CA LYS A 62 9.12 -5.36 3.74
C LYS A 62 10.63 -5.55 3.50
N LYS A 63 11.24 -4.75 2.61
CA LYS A 63 12.66 -4.83 2.25
C LYS A 63 13.58 -4.01 3.17
N LEU A 64 13.05 -3.15 4.02
CA LEU A 64 13.84 -2.30 4.92
C LEU A 64 14.36 -3.04 6.17
N VAL A 65 13.92 -4.29 6.38
CA VAL A 65 14.28 -5.15 7.53
C VAL A 65 15.09 -6.34 7.07
#